data_AF-A0AA50CLT8-F1
#
_entry.id   AF-A0AA50CLT8-F1
#
_cell.length_a   1.000
_cell.length_b   1.000
_cell.length_c   1.000
_cell.angle_alpha   90.00
_cell.angle_beta   90.00
_cell.angle_gamma   90.00
#
_symmetry.space_group_name_H-M   'P 1'
#
loop_
_entity.id
_entity.type
_entity.pdbx_description
1 polymer ?
#
loop_
_entity_poly.entity_id
_entity_poly.type
_entity_poly.pdbx_seq_one_letter_code
_entity_poly.pdbx_strand_id
1 'polypeptide(L)'
;MIPTDPDLIQSRYQYAALNVEMRALTLSLHLKAGFRADQPRIPAGNPDGGQWTAEGNGDRRILVSRRGPRGNGQVRILGRWQPITPAQEARLAVSTSQMQEAIRAVRKIDPNWKPPSQLFESVEGLIRANEAVMREAHFRVYELTVKRIGPGPFASEWIVAPSTNRRLTRAEQDEINRIGRKFGCHRCGTKIPGTKKGGYVGDHQVPTSLGTPTRIYPHCLFCSNAQGGIVSGGKF
;
A
#
# COMPACT_ATOMS: atom_id res chain seq x y z
N MET A 1 -16.51 14.29 29.19
CA MET A 1 -15.18 14.80 29.56
C MET A 1 -14.35 14.82 28.28
N ILE A 2 -13.92 15.99 27.78
CA ILE A 2 -13.10 16.08 26.58
C ILE A 2 -11.64 15.81 27.01
N PRO A 3 -10.91 14.86 26.43
CA PRO A 3 -9.52 14.62 26.81
C PRO A 3 -8.65 15.80 26.36
N THR A 4 -7.98 16.41 27.33
CA THR A 4 -7.11 17.60 27.18
C THR A 4 -5.63 17.25 26.98
N ASP A 5 -5.33 15.97 26.75
CA ASP A 5 -3.98 15.47 26.53
C ASP A 5 -3.41 16.04 25.21
N PRO A 6 -2.31 16.83 25.25
CA PRO A 6 -1.72 17.44 24.07
C PRO A 6 -1.30 16.42 23.00
N ASP A 7 -0.77 15.26 23.41
CA ASP A 7 -0.27 14.24 22.50
C ASP A 7 -1.43 13.54 21.78
N LEU A 8 -2.55 13.33 22.48
CA LEU A 8 -3.78 12.82 21.88
C LEU A 8 -4.38 13.84 20.89
N ILE A 9 -4.34 15.13 21.22
CA ILE A 9 -4.81 16.21 20.33
C ILE A 9 -3.93 16.27 19.07
N GLN A 10 -2.60 16.25 19.22
CA GLN A 10 -1.65 16.24 18.10
C GLN A 10 -1.82 14.99 17.21
N SER A 11 -1.98 13.81 17.82
CA SER A 11 -2.25 12.56 17.10
C SER A 11 -3.56 12.62 16.30
N ARG A 12 -4.62 13.23 16.85
CA ARG A 12 -5.89 13.43 16.14
C ARG A 12 -5.76 14.41 14.97
N TYR A 13 -4.95 15.46 15.10
CA TYR A 13 -4.65 16.37 13.98
C TYR A 13 -3.84 15.68 12.88
N GLN A 14 -2.82 14.88 13.22
CA GLN A 14 -2.07 14.09 12.25
C GLN A 14 -2.97 13.08 11.52
N TYR A 15 -3.83 12.36 12.25
CA TYR A 15 -4.79 11.42 11.66
C TYR A 15 -5.84 12.11 10.76
N ALA A 16 -6.28 13.33 11.13
CA ALA A 16 -7.17 14.14 10.30
C ALA A 16 -6.46 14.63 9.02
N ALA A 17 -5.22 15.10 9.12
CA ALA A 17 -4.41 15.51 7.97
C ALA A 17 -4.19 14.35 6.99
N LEU A 18 -3.77 13.18 7.48
CA LEU A 18 -3.65 11.96 6.66
C LEU A 18 -4.98 11.54 6.00
N ASN A 19 -6.11 11.68 6.69
CA ASN A 19 -7.42 11.42 6.09
C ASN A 19 -7.75 12.41 4.96
N VAL A 20 -7.45 13.70 5.14
CA VAL A 20 -7.66 14.72 4.10
C VAL A 20 -6.75 14.45 2.90
N GLU A 21 -5.48 14.13 3.10
CA GLU A 21 -4.55 13.75 2.03
C GLU A 21 -5.02 12.49 1.28
N MET A 22 -5.44 11.44 1.99
CA MET A 22 -5.99 10.22 1.39
C MET A 22 -7.28 10.47 0.61
N ARG A 23 -8.16 11.34 1.10
CA ARG A 23 -9.39 11.76 0.39
C ARG A 23 -9.06 12.60 -0.85
N ALA A 24 -8.09 13.51 -0.75
CA ALA A 24 -7.63 14.34 -1.87
C ALA A 24 -6.94 13.49 -2.96
N LEU A 25 -6.14 12.50 -2.59
CA LEU A 25 -5.60 11.49 -3.51
C LEU A 25 -6.72 10.68 -4.18
N THR A 26 -7.70 10.21 -3.40
CA THR A 26 -8.85 9.46 -3.92
C THR A 26 -9.67 10.30 -4.91
N LEU A 27 -9.88 11.59 -4.61
CA LEU A 27 -10.55 12.54 -5.49
C LEU A 27 -9.73 12.84 -6.74
N SER A 28 -8.41 13.06 -6.61
CA SER A 28 -7.47 13.24 -7.73
C SER A 28 -7.48 12.03 -8.68
N LEU A 29 -7.65 10.82 -8.14
CA LEU A 29 -7.81 9.58 -8.92
C LEU A 29 -9.17 9.49 -9.62
N HIS A 30 -10.27 9.92 -8.97
CA HIS A 30 -11.58 10.03 -9.63
C HIS A 30 -11.58 11.12 -10.71
N LEU A 31 -10.85 12.22 -10.52
CA LEU A 31 -10.67 13.27 -11.53
C LEU A 31 -9.71 12.84 -12.66
N LYS A 32 -8.79 11.90 -12.40
CA LYS A 32 -8.05 11.16 -13.43
C LYS A 32 -8.90 10.20 -14.26
N ALA A 33 -10.21 10.09 -13.99
CA ALA A 33 -11.18 9.61 -14.98
C ALA A 33 -11.34 10.56 -16.18
N GLY A 34 -10.61 11.68 -16.24
CA GLY A 34 -10.37 12.49 -17.45
C GLY A 34 -9.50 11.80 -18.52
N PHE A 35 -9.81 10.54 -18.85
CA PHE A 35 -9.31 9.86 -20.05
C PHE A 35 -9.66 10.69 -21.29
N ARG A 36 -8.65 10.94 -22.14
CA ARG A 36 -8.80 11.64 -23.42
C ARG A 36 -8.57 10.66 -24.57
N ALA A 37 -9.62 10.41 -25.35
CA ALA A 37 -9.62 9.42 -26.43
C ALA A 37 -8.70 9.83 -27.61
N ASP A 38 -8.44 11.13 -27.72
CA ASP A 38 -7.57 11.81 -28.69
C ASP A 38 -6.06 11.70 -28.38
N GLN A 39 -5.67 11.10 -27.24
CA GLN A 39 -4.28 11.06 -26.81
C GLN A 39 -3.49 9.88 -27.44
N PRO A 40 -2.47 10.11 -28.30
CA PRO A 40 -1.77 9.05 -29.01
C PRO A 40 -0.92 8.17 -28.06
N ARG A 41 -0.89 6.86 -28.32
CA ARG A 41 -0.13 5.86 -27.54
C ARG A 41 0.92 5.17 -28.41
N ILE A 42 2.11 4.96 -27.85
CA ILE A 42 3.27 4.37 -28.54
C ILE A 42 3.26 2.83 -28.35
N PRO A 43 3.52 2.02 -29.40
CA PRO A 43 3.63 0.56 -29.28
C PRO A 43 4.83 0.07 -28.44
N ALA A 44 4.79 -1.20 -28.01
CA ALA A 44 5.84 -1.82 -27.20
C ALA A 44 7.12 -2.13 -28.02
N GLY A 45 8.30 -1.90 -27.42
CA GLY A 45 9.62 -2.10 -28.04
C GLY A 45 10.31 -3.43 -27.68
N ASN A 46 11.36 -3.75 -28.46
CA ASN A 46 12.05 -5.05 -28.56
C ASN A 46 12.80 -5.54 -27.28
N PRO A 47 13.15 -6.85 -27.18
CA PRO A 47 13.64 -7.46 -25.94
C PRO A 47 15.15 -7.37 -25.67
N ASP A 48 15.97 -6.85 -26.58
CA ASP A 48 17.44 -7.05 -26.58
C ASP A 48 18.25 -6.08 -25.67
N GLY A 49 17.64 -5.55 -24.59
CA GLY A 49 18.27 -4.61 -23.66
C GLY A 49 18.93 -5.29 -22.44
N GLY A 50 20.26 -5.40 -22.45
CA GLY A 50 21.05 -6.23 -21.52
C GLY A 50 21.17 -5.80 -20.03
N GLN A 51 21.89 -6.65 -19.28
CA GLN A 51 22.06 -6.71 -17.81
C GLN A 51 23.58 -6.83 -17.48
N TRP A 52 24.14 -6.68 -16.27
CA TRP A 52 23.85 -6.07 -14.94
C TRP A 52 25.20 -6.09 -14.18
N THR A 53 25.39 -5.27 -13.11
CA THR A 53 26.30 -5.42 -11.91
C THR A 53 26.97 -4.09 -11.49
N ALA A 54 27.40 -3.83 -10.24
CA ALA A 54 26.95 -4.30 -8.91
C ALA A 54 27.53 -3.40 -7.78
N GLU A 55 26.75 -3.25 -6.69
CA GLU A 55 27.12 -3.10 -5.25
C GLU A 55 27.88 -1.87 -4.67
N GLY A 56 27.60 -1.52 -3.40
CA GLY A 56 28.33 -0.44 -2.72
C GLY A 56 27.81 0.20 -1.41
N ASN A 57 27.30 -0.56 -0.44
CA ASN A 57 27.17 -0.21 1.01
C ASN A 57 26.34 1.03 1.47
N GLY A 58 25.87 1.01 2.72
CA GLY A 58 24.96 2.00 3.31
C GLY A 58 25.51 2.82 4.48
N ASP A 59 24.60 3.61 5.05
CA ASP A 59 24.67 4.39 6.30
C ASP A 59 25.62 5.63 6.35
N ARG A 60 25.04 6.82 6.13
CA ARG A 60 25.60 8.11 6.60
C ARG A 60 24.48 9.06 7.03
N ARG A 61 24.59 9.59 8.25
CA ARG A 61 23.77 10.72 8.74
C ARG A 61 24.08 11.98 7.92
N ILE A 62 23.04 12.72 7.48
CA ILE A 62 23.20 13.91 6.64
C ILE A 62 23.68 15.10 7.49
N LEU A 63 24.96 15.46 7.36
CA LEU A 63 25.49 16.76 7.77
C LEU A 63 25.23 17.78 6.67
N VAL A 64 24.48 18.85 6.97
CA VAL A 64 24.18 19.94 6.02
C VAL A 64 25.40 20.87 5.88
N SER A 65 26.40 20.42 5.12
CA SER A 65 27.58 21.19 4.76
C SER A 65 27.25 22.27 3.72
N ARG A 66 27.53 23.55 4.03
CA ARG A 66 27.42 24.68 3.07
C ARG A 66 28.58 24.75 2.06
N ARG A 67 28.96 23.61 1.47
CA ARG A 67 29.85 23.55 0.29
C ARG A 67 29.34 22.45 -0.63
N GLY A 68 28.78 22.86 -1.77
CA GLY A 68 28.20 21.93 -2.75
C GLY A 68 29.22 20.91 -3.25
N PRO A 69 28.82 19.65 -3.49
CA PRO A 69 29.68 18.67 -4.12
C PRO A 69 30.13 19.15 -5.50
N ARG A 70 31.38 18.87 -5.87
CA ARG A 70 31.85 19.00 -7.27
C ARG A 70 31.33 17.84 -8.12
N GLY A 71 30.00 17.72 -8.24
CA GLY A 71 29.37 17.09 -9.39
C GLY A 71 29.21 18.13 -10.49
N ASN A 72 29.34 17.74 -11.77
CA ASN A 72 29.35 18.68 -12.91
C ASN A 72 27.98 19.35 -13.21
N GLY A 73 27.04 19.39 -12.25
CA GLY A 73 25.73 19.99 -12.43
C GLY A 73 24.98 19.41 -13.62
N GLN A 74 25.09 18.09 -13.86
CA GLN A 74 24.48 17.41 -15.00
C GLN A 74 23.87 16.05 -14.63
N VAL A 75 22.75 15.73 -15.26
CA VAL A 75 22.06 14.42 -15.16
C VAL A 75 21.86 13.83 -16.57
N ARG A 76 21.89 12.50 -16.69
CA ARG A 76 21.73 11.81 -17.97
C ARG A 76 20.28 11.38 -18.20
N ILE A 77 19.64 11.91 -19.23
CA ILE A 77 18.24 11.64 -19.61
C ILE A 77 18.20 11.27 -21.10
N LEU A 78 17.58 10.14 -21.44
CA LEU A 78 17.55 9.57 -22.81
C LEU A 78 18.94 9.56 -23.48
N GLY A 79 19.95 9.15 -22.71
CA GLY A 79 21.35 9.08 -23.15
C GLY A 79 22.10 10.43 -23.19
N ARG A 80 21.41 11.57 -23.19
CA ARG A 80 21.99 12.94 -23.24
C ARG A 80 22.26 13.49 -21.85
N TRP A 81 23.35 14.24 -21.69
CA TRP A 81 23.61 15.03 -20.48
C TRP A 81 22.79 16.32 -20.52
N GLN A 82 22.10 16.63 -19.42
CA GLN A 82 21.35 17.88 -19.25
C GLN A 82 21.85 18.63 -18.02
N PRO A 83 22.00 19.96 -18.07
CA PRO A 83 22.33 20.75 -16.90
C PRO A 83 21.19 20.70 -15.87
N ILE A 84 21.56 20.70 -14.59
CA ILE A 84 20.62 20.68 -13.47
C ILE A 84 20.94 21.85 -12.51
N THR A 85 19.93 22.60 -12.11
CA THR A 85 20.09 23.64 -11.08
C THR A 85 20.20 23.01 -9.68
N PRO A 86 20.84 23.65 -8.68
CA PRO A 86 20.91 23.11 -7.31
C PRO A 86 19.52 22.81 -6.70
N ALA A 87 18.52 23.62 -7.04
CA ALA A 87 17.14 23.39 -6.61
C ALA A 87 16.46 22.19 -7.30
N GLN A 88 16.88 21.83 -8.52
CA GLN A 88 16.46 20.61 -9.20
C GLN A 88 17.22 19.38 -8.70
N GLU A 89 18.52 19.52 -8.42
CA GLU A 89 19.35 18.45 -7.88
C GLU A 89 18.80 17.95 -6.54
N ALA A 90 18.47 18.85 -5.62
CA ALA A 90 17.84 18.52 -4.35
C ALA A 90 16.47 17.82 -4.53
N ARG A 91 15.59 18.34 -5.40
CA ARG A 91 14.27 17.75 -5.66
C ARG A 91 14.36 16.39 -6.35
N LEU A 92 15.33 16.20 -7.24
CA LEU A 92 15.60 14.94 -7.90
C LEU A 92 16.12 13.88 -6.91
N ALA A 93 17.04 14.24 -6.02
CA ALA A 93 17.55 13.35 -4.99
C ALA A 93 16.42 12.87 -4.04
N VAL A 94 15.59 13.80 -3.55
CA VAL A 94 14.45 13.50 -2.67
C VAL A 94 13.43 12.59 -3.36
N SER A 95 12.97 12.96 -4.56
CA SER A 95 11.97 12.17 -5.29
C SER A 95 12.49 10.77 -5.67
N THR A 96 13.78 10.64 -6.00
CA THR A 96 14.41 9.34 -6.29
C THR A 96 14.42 8.44 -5.05
N SER A 97 14.78 8.98 -3.88
CA SER A 97 14.77 8.23 -2.62
C SER A 97 13.36 7.76 -2.26
N GLN A 98 12.37 8.66 -2.32
CA GLN A 98 10.97 8.36 -2.02
C GLN A 98 10.39 7.29 -2.98
N MET A 99 10.69 7.39 -4.28
CA MET A 99 10.32 6.37 -5.26
C MET A 99 10.91 5.00 -4.90
N GLN A 100 12.20 4.93 -4.58
CA GLN A 100 12.86 3.68 -4.19
C GLN A 100 12.30 3.07 -2.90
N GLU A 101 11.91 3.90 -1.93
CA GLU A 101 11.21 3.46 -0.72
C GLU A 101 9.83 2.90 -1.00
N ALA A 102 9.03 3.58 -1.83
CA ALA A 102 7.70 3.13 -2.21
C ALA A 102 7.76 1.80 -3.01
N ILE A 103 8.70 1.65 -3.95
CA ILE A 103 8.94 0.38 -4.66
C ILE A 103 9.34 -0.74 -3.68
N ARG A 104 10.24 -0.46 -2.73
CA ARG A 104 10.63 -1.41 -1.67
C ARG A 104 9.43 -1.81 -0.80
N ALA A 105 8.55 -0.87 -0.46
CA ALA A 105 7.34 -1.14 0.32
C ALA A 105 6.36 -2.08 -0.42
N VAL A 106 6.10 -1.85 -1.71
CA VAL A 106 5.28 -2.79 -2.51
C VAL A 106 5.92 -4.17 -2.57
N ARG A 107 7.23 -4.26 -2.84
CA ARG A 107 7.91 -5.55 -3.04
C ARG A 107 8.01 -6.42 -1.78
N LYS A 108 7.86 -5.85 -0.59
CA LYS A 108 7.65 -6.63 0.66
C LYS A 108 6.32 -7.41 0.65
N ILE A 109 5.34 -7.00 -0.16
CA ILE A 109 3.96 -7.53 -0.18
C ILE A 109 3.65 -8.27 -1.49
N ASP A 110 4.25 -7.81 -2.59
CA ASP A 110 4.16 -8.32 -3.96
C ASP A 110 5.55 -8.22 -4.64
N PRO A 111 6.43 -9.24 -4.44
CA PRO A 111 7.84 -9.17 -4.85
C PRO A 111 8.08 -8.94 -6.34
N ASN A 112 7.13 -9.36 -7.17
CA ASN A 112 7.21 -9.29 -8.63
C ASN A 112 6.70 -7.95 -9.20
N TRP A 113 6.16 -7.05 -8.36
CA TRP A 113 5.66 -5.77 -8.83
C TRP A 113 6.78 -4.91 -9.44
N LYS A 114 6.44 -4.29 -10.57
CA LYS A 114 7.27 -3.36 -11.32
C LYS A 114 6.47 -2.08 -11.55
N PRO A 115 7.08 -0.89 -11.43
CA PRO A 115 6.45 0.33 -11.89
C PRO A 115 6.26 0.29 -13.42
N PRO A 116 5.24 0.97 -13.96
CA PRO A 116 5.08 1.08 -15.41
C PRO A 116 6.24 1.87 -16.02
N SER A 117 6.55 1.58 -17.27
CA SER A 117 7.49 2.36 -18.07
C SER A 117 6.99 3.80 -18.23
N GLN A 118 7.84 4.77 -17.90
CA GLN A 118 7.56 6.20 -18.07
C GLN A 118 8.65 6.84 -18.92
N LEU A 119 8.26 7.68 -19.87
CA LEU A 119 9.16 8.44 -20.72
C LEU A 119 9.15 9.91 -20.28
N PHE A 120 10.34 10.51 -20.22
CA PHE A 120 10.54 11.91 -19.89
C PHE A 120 11.82 12.42 -20.56
N GLU A 121 11.78 13.68 -20.99
CA GLU A 121 12.86 14.31 -21.76
C GLU A 121 13.56 15.44 -20.98
N SER A 122 13.19 15.67 -19.72
CA SER A 122 13.71 16.77 -18.90
C SER A 122 13.79 16.39 -17.42
N VAL A 123 14.61 17.13 -16.67
CA VAL A 123 14.79 16.94 -15.22
C VAL A 123 13.47 17.05 -14.45
N GLU A 124 12.64 18.04 -14.75
CA GLU A 124 11.31 18.18 -14.13
C GLU A 124 10.37 17.04 -14.55
N GLY A 125 10.55 16.48 -15.76
CA GLY A 125 9.86 15.28 -16.20
C GLY A 125 10.24 14.04 -15.38
N LEU A 126 11.54 13.85 -15.12
CA LEU A 126 12.07 12.78 -14.26
C LEU A 126 11.57 12.91 -12.80
N ILE A 127 11.54 14.13 -12.24
CA ILE A 127 10.98 14.37 -10.90
C ILE A 127 9.50 13.97 -10.85
N ARG A 128 8.69 14.43 -11.81
CA ARG A 128 7.27 14.03 -11.91
C ARG A 128 7.07 12.53 -12.12
N ALA A 129 7.99 11.86 -12.82
CA ALA A 129 7.96 10.43 -13.03
C ALA A 129 8.21 9.65 -11.72
N ASN A 130 9.26 10.02 -10.97
CA ASN A 130 9.54 9.48 -9.65
C ASN A 130 8.32 9.58 -8.71
N GLU A 131 7.69 10.76 -8.64
CA GLU A 131 6.48 10.96 -7.86
C GLU A 131 5.27 10.15 -8.35
N ALA A 132 5.13 9.96 -9.67
CA ALA A 132 4.05 9.16 -10.25
C ALA A 132 4.20 7.68 -9.85
N VAL A 133 5.41 7.13 -9.97
CA VAL A 133 5.75 5.79 -9.49
C VAL A 133 5.51 5.65 -7.99
N MET A 134 5.91 6.65 -7.19
CA MET A 134 5.67 6.67 -5.75
C MET A 134 4.16 6.57 -5.43
N ARG A 135 3.32 7.42 -6.05
CA ARG A 135 1.86 7.39 -5.87
C ARG A 135 1.24 6.05 -6.25
N GLU A 136 1.67 5.47 -7.37
CA GLU A 136 1.17 4.18 -7.84
C GLU A 136 1.62 3.01 -6.94
N ALA A 137 2.85 3.05 -6.44
CA ALA A 137 3.36 2.11 -5.45
C ALA A 137 2.54 2.18 -4.14
N HIS A 138 2.28 3.37 -3.61
CA HIS A 138 1.39 3.52 -2.44
C HIS A 138 -0.03 3.01 -2.72
N PHE A 139 -0.59 3.28 -3.92
CA PHE A 139 -1.88 2.73 -4.31
C PHE A 139 -1.87 1.19 -4.38
N ARG A 140 -0.80 0.58 -4.90
CA ARG A 140 -0.66 -0.88 -4.92
C ARG A 140 -0.53 -1.47 -3.51
N VAL A 141 0.22 -0.82 -2.60
CA VAL A 141 0.24 -1.20 -1.17
C VAL A 141 -1.17 -1.12 -0.58
N TYR A 142 -1.90 -0.04 -0.83
CA TYR A 142 -3.28 0.14 -0.35
C TYR A 142 -4.21 -0.94 -0.91
N GLU A 143 -4.22 -1.16 -2.22
CA GLU A 143 -5.06 -2.16 -2.89
C GLU A 143 -4.79 -3.56 -2.34
N LEU A 144 -3.52 -3.95 -2.22
CA LEU A 144 -3.12 -5.22 -1.63
C LEU A 144 -3.57 -5.32 -0.18
N THR A 145 -3.32 -4.30 0.63
CA THR A 145 -3.55 -4.28 2.09
C THR A 145 -5.03 -4.23 2.46
N VAL A 146 -5.84 -3.41 1.77
CA VAL A 146 -7.31 -3.37 1.97
C VAL A 146 -7.95 -4.69 1.56
N LYS A 147 -7.49 -5.31 0.46
CA LYS A 147 -7.85 -6.69 0.10
C LYS A 147 -7.32 -7.74 1.10
N ARG A 148 -6.54 -7.37 2.13
CA ARG A 148 -6.13 -8.26 3.24
C ARG A 148 -6.89 -7.99 4.55
N ILE A 149 -7.23 -6.73 4.84
CA ILE A 149 -7.81 -6.29 6.12
C ILE A 149 -9.36 -6.20 6.09
N GLY A 150 -9.97 -5.94 4.93
CA GLY A 150 -11.43 -5.84 4.78
C GLY A 150 -12.13 -7.16 4.40
N PRO A 151 -13.47 -7.14 4.23
CA PRO A 151 -14.21 -8.24 3.64
C PRO A 151 -13.70 -8.55 2.23
N GLY A 152 -13.36 -9.81 1.96
CA GLY A 152 -12.89 -10.24 0.64
C GLY A 152 -14.03 -10.51 -0.37
N PRO A 153 -13.68 -10.92 -1.61
CA PRO A 153 -14.64 -11.10 -2.70
C PRO A 153 -15.65 -12.25 -2.49
N PHE A 154 -15.46 -13.11 -1.50
CA PHE A 154 -16.36 -14.22 -1.15
C PHE A 154 -17.18 -13.95 0.12
N ALA A 155 -17.22 -12.69 0.58
CA ALA A 155 -17.91 -12.24 1.78
C ALA A 155 -19.45 -12.15 1.59
N SER A 156 -20.10 -13.28 1.28
CA SER A 156 -21.50 -13.34 0.83
C SER A 156 -22.55 -13.28 1.94
N GLU A 157 -22.32 -13.98 3.06
CA GLU A 157 -23.19 -13.98 4.26
C GLU A 157 -22.30 -13.78 5.51
N TRP A 158 -22.87 -13.26 6.60
CA TRP A 158 -22.18 -12.99 7.87
C TRP A 158 -23.10 -13.19 9.07
N ILE A 159 -22.53 -13.32 10.27
CA ILE A 159 -23.26 -13.08 11.52
C ILE A 159 -22.98 -11.67 12.04
N VAL A 160 -23.87 -11.13 12.87
CA VAL A 160 -23.65 -9.85 13.57
C VAL A 160 -22.51 -10.04 14.56
N ALA A 161 -21.58 -9.08 14.62
CA ALA A 161 -20.52 -9.10 15.63
C ALA A 161 -21.10 -8.84 17.03
N PRO A 162 -20.75 -9.64 18.06
CA PRO A 162 -21.16 -9.35 19.42
C PRO A 162 -20.65 -7.98 19.89
N SER A 163 -21.43 -7.30 20.73
CA SER A 163 -21.08 -5.98 21.29
C SER A 163 -19.85 -6.00 22.22
N THR A 164 -19.39 -7.19 22.62
CA THR A 164 -18.18 -7.41 23.40
C THR A 164 -17.23 -8.34 22.64
N ASN A 165 -15.92 -8.22 22.86
CA ASN A 165 -14.90 -9.08 22.25
C ASN A 165 -14.86 -10.50 22.89
N ARG A 166 -16.03 -11.07 23.19
CA ARG A 166 -16.18 -12.43 23.71
C ARG A 166 -15.91 -13.45 22.61
N ARG A 167 -15.60 -14.69 23.02
CA ARG A 167 -15.59 -15.82 22.08
C ARG A 167 -16.99 -16.05 21.50
N LEU A 168 -17.03 -16.55 20.27
CA LEU A 168 -18.28 -17.03 19.67
C LEU A 168 -18.85 -18.16 20.52
N THR A 169 -20.17 -18.13 20.70
CA THR A 169 -20.95 -19.26 21.21
C THR A 169 -20.93 -20.39 20.20
N ARG A 170 -21.37 -21.59 20.64
CA ARG A 170 -21.46 -22.75 19.76
C ARG A 170 -22.37 -22.49 18.55
N ALA A 171 -23.55 -21.88 18.76
CA ALA A 171 -24.48 -21.55 17.69
C ALA A 171 -23.90 -20.57 16.66
N GLU A 172 -23.24 -19.50 17.12
CA GLU A 172 -22.55 -18.54 16.22
C GLU A 172 -21.40 -19.20 15.44
N GLN A 173 -20.64 -20.08 16.09
CA GLN A 173 -19.55 -20.81 15.45
C GLN A 173 -20.07 -21.84 14.43
N ASP A 174 -21.19 -22.51 14.72
CA ASP A 174 -21.84 -23.46 13.82
C ASP A 174 -22.45 -22.75 12.60
N GLU A 175 -22.95 -21.52 12.78
CA GLU A 175 -23.42 -20.66 11.70
C GLU A 175 -22.28 -20.13 10.83
N ILE A 176 -21.17 -19.66 11.43
CA ILE A 176 -19.93 -19.36 10.69
C ILE A 176 -19.43 -20.57 9.90
N ASN A 177 -19.54 -21.78 10.47
CA ASN A 177 -19.21 -23.02 9.77
C ASN A 177 -20.19 -23.32 8.63
N ARG A 178 -21.50 -23.02 8.76
CA ARG A 178 -22.50 -23.16 7.69
C ARG A 178 -22.17 -22.23 6.53
N ILE A 179 -21.94 -20.94 6.80
CA ILE A 179 -21.59 -19.94 5.79
C ILE A 179 -20.30 -20.35 5.08
N GLY A 180 -19.26 -20.73 5.83
CA GLY A 180 -17.98 -21.15 5.28
C GLY A 180 -18.06 -22.44 4.44
N ARG A 181 -18.93 -23.41 4.77
CA ARG A 181 -19.18 -24.58 3.90
C ARG A 181 -19.88 -24.18 2.59
N LYS A 182 -20.78 -23.19 2.64
CA LYS A 182 -21.56 -22.71 1.49
C LYS A 182 -20.69 -21.91 0.51
N PHE A 183 -20.01 -20.85 0.99
CA PHE A 183 -19.27 -19.89 0.15
C PHE A 183 -17.74 -19.97 0.26
N GLY A 184 -17.23 -20.74 1.22
CA GLY A 184 -15.80 -20.79 1.54
C GLY A 184 -15.34 -19.66 2.45
N CYS A 185 -14.03 -19.56 2.61
CA CYS A 185 -13.34 -18.43 3.22
C CYS A 185 -13.69 -17.12 2.50
N HIS A 186 -14.18 -16.11 3.23
CA HIS A 186 -14.59 -14.82 2.67
C HIS A 186 -13.50 -14.11 1.85
N ARG A 187 -12.23 -14.44 2.11
CA ARG A 187 -11.06 -13.85 1.46
C ARG A 187 -10.62 -14.58 0.19
N CYS A 188 -10.58 -15.91 0.18
CA CYS A 188 -10.00 -16.70 -0.92
C CYS A 188 -10.89 -17.84 -1.44
N GLY A 189 -12.13 -17.96 -0.97
CA GLY A 189 -13.12 -18.91 -1.45
C GLY A 189 -12.87 -20.37 -1.05
N THR A 190 -11.75 -20.70 -0.39
CA THR A 190 -11.46 -22.09 -0.02
C THR A 190 -12.52 -22.67 0.90
N LYS A 191 -12.98 -23.88 0.60
CA LYS A 191 -13.92 -24.65 1.43
C LYS A 191 -13.23 -25.44 2.55
N ILE A 192 -11.91 -25.31 2.68
CA ILE A 192 -11.08 -25.99 3.69
C ILE A 192 -10.70 -24.97 4.79
N PRO A 193 -11.17 -25.13 6.04
CA PRO A 193 -10.92 -24.15 7.10
C PRO A 193 -9.47 -24.13 7.61
N GLY A 194 -8.79 -25.27 7.61
CA GLY A 194 -7.39 -25.41 8.04
C GLY A 194 -7.15 -25.36 9.57
N THR A 195 -8.18 -25.19 10.40
CA THR A 195 -8.01 -25.30 11.87
C THR A 195 -8.00 -26.76 12.33
N LYS A 196 -7.29 -27.07 13.43
CA LYS A 196 -7.22 -28.43 14.01
C LYS A 196 -8.60 -29.01 14.38
N LYS A 197 -9.60 -28.16 14.62
CA LYS A 197 -10.99 -28.56 14.97
C LYS A 197 -11.92 -28.64 13.76
N GLY A 198 -11.43 -28.42 12.54
CA GLY A 198 -12.23 -28.47 11.31
C GLY A 198 -13.24 -27.32 11.13
N GLY A 199 -13.18 -26.27 11.95
CA GLY A 199 -14.06 -25.09 11.87
C GLY A 199 -13.39 -23.87 11.26
N TYR A 200 -14.18 -22.93 10.72
CA TYR A 200 -13.72 -21.63 10.27
C TYR A 200 -13.43 -20.70 11.44
N VAL A 201 -12.42 -19.84 11.28
CA VAL A 201 -12.20 -18.71 12.19
C VAL A 201 -13.27 -17.66 11.90
N GLY A 202 -13.92 -17.15 12.94
CA GLY A 202 -14.81 -15.98 12.83
C GLY A 202 -13.98 -14.70 12.74
N ASP A 203 -13.97 -14.09 11.57
CA ASP A 203 -13.18 -12.88 11.29
C ASP A 203 -13.98 -11.61 11.53
N HIS A 204 -13.55 -10.82 12.51
CA HIS A 204 -14.17 -9.55 12.86
C HIS A 204 -13.90 -8.50 11.78
N GLN A 205 -14.96 -7.92 11.22
CA GLN A 205 -14.88 -6.93 10.17
C GLN A 205 -15.55 -5.60 10.58
N VAL A 206 -14.80 -4.50 10.72
CA VAL A 206 -13.32 -4.40 10.68
C VAL A 206 -12.65 -5.13 11.87
N PRO A 207 -11.34 -5.45 11.81
CA PRO A 207 -10.62 -6.03 12.96
C PRO A 207 -10.72 -5.15 14.22
N THR A 208 -10.84 -5.77 15.38
CA THR A 208 -11.13 -5.09 16.67
C THR A 208 -10.09 -4.06 17.10
N SER A 209 -8.84 -4.18 16.66
CA SER A 209 -7.77 -3.20 16.90
C SER A 209 -7.83 -1.99 15.95
N LEU A 210 -8.65 -2.04 14.90
CA LEU A 210 -8.81 -0.97 13.90
C LEU A 210 -10.18 -0.28 13.99
N GLY A 211 -11.11 -0.80 14.80
CA GLY A 211 -12.42 -0.20 15.04
C GLY A 211 -13.43 -1.17 15.63
N THR A 212 -14.68 -0.73 15.74
CA THR A 212 -15.80 -1.57 16.21
C THR A 212 -16.25 -2.51 15.08
N PRO A 213 -16.13 -3.84 15.21
CA PRO A 213 -16.68 -4.77 14.24
C PRO A 213 -18.20 -4.73 14.25
N THR A 214 -18.82 -4.88 13.09
CA THR A 214 -20.27 -5.04 12.96
C THR A 214 -20.66 -6.39 12.37
N ARG A 215 -19.72 -7.07 11.70
CA ARG A 215 -19.93 -8.33 10.99
C ARG A 215 -18.82 -9.32 11.32
N ILE A 216 -19.15 -10.60 11.30
CA ILE A 216 -18.17 -11.69 11.38
C ILE A 216 -18.37 -12.62 10.18
N TYR A 217 -17.28 -12.89 9.47
CA TYR A 217 -17.24 -13.73 8.27
C TYR A 217 -16.41 -15.01 8.49
N PRO A 218 -16.64 -16.09 7.74
CA PRO A 218 -15.80 -17.30 7.80
C PRO A 218 -14.44 -17.07 7.16
N HIS A 219 -13.37 -17.38 7.89
CA HIS A 219 -11.99 -17.19 7.43
C HIS A 219 -11.19 -18.47 7.65
N CYS A 220 -10.43 -18.90 6.63
CA CYS A 220 -9.53 -20.04 6.79
C CYS A 220 -8.30 -19.63 7.61
N LEU A 221 -7.70 -20.57 8.33
CA LEU A 221 -6.58 -20.32 9.24
C LEU A 221 -5.41 -19.60 8.55
N PHE A 222 -5.09 -19.97 7.30
CA PHE A 222 -4.03 -19.34 6.53
C PHE A 222 -4.28 -17.84 6.29
N CYS A 223 -5.46 -17.47 5.81
CA CYS A 223 -5.77 -16.07 5.55
C CYS A 223 -6.04 -15.27 6.84
N SER A 224 -6.58 -15.90 7.88
CA SER A 224 -6.73 -15.28 9.21
C SER A 224 -5.37 -14.95 9.84
N ASN A 225 -4.42 -15.88 9.79
CA ASN A 225 -3.03 -15.62 10.22
C ASN A 225 -2.38 -14.53 9.38
N ALA A 226 -2.59 -14.51 8.06
CA ALA A 226 -2.06 -13.48 7.17
C ALA A 226 -2.63 -12.09 7.49
N GLN A 227 -3.93 -11.97 7.78
CA GLN A 227 -4.54 -10.72 8.23
C GLN A 227 -3.99 -10.31 9.61
N GLY A 228 -3.94 -11.23 10.57
CA GLY A 228 -3.39 -10.99 11.91
C GLY A 228 -1.94 -10.50 11.88
N GLY A 229 -1.10 -11.04 10.99
CA GLY A 229 0.28 -10.58 10.81
C GLY A 229 0.38 -9.14 10.27
N ILE A 230 -0.57 -8.72 9.42
CA ILE A 230 -0.62 -7.35 8.89
C ILE A 230 -1.15 -6.38 9.95
N VAL A 231 -2.19 -6.77 10.67
CA VAL A 231 -2.79 -5.96 11.75
C VAL A 231 -1.84 -5.80 12.93
N SER A 232 -1.00 -6.80 13.24
CA SER A 232 -0.01 -6.73 14.32
C SER A 232 1.34 -6.14 13.89
N GLY A 233 1.76 -6.32 12.64
CA GLY A 233 2.98 -5.71 12.07
C GLY A 233 2.79 -4.27 11.59
N GLY A 234 1.54 -3.84 11.36
CA GLY A 234 1.15 -2.47 11.00
C GLY A 234 0.81 -1.60 12.20
N LYS A 235 1.47 -1.79 13.36
CA LYS A 235 1.42 -0.82 14.45
C LYS A 235 2.09 0.47 13.96
N PHE A 236 1.27 1.53 13.85
CA PHE A 236 1.72 2.90 13.67
C PHE A 236 2.46 3.39 14.92
#